data_AF-A0A8S0FNJ4-F1
#
_entry.id   AF-A0A8S0FNJ4-F1
#
_cell.length_a   1.000
_cell.length_b   1.000
_cell.length_c   1.000
_cell.angle_alpha   90.00
_cell.angle_beta   90.00
_cell.angle_gamma   90.00
#
_symmetry.space_group_name_H-M   'P 1'
#
loop_
_entity.id
_entity.type
_entity.pdbx_description
1 polymer ?
#
loop_
_entity_poly.entity_id
_entity_poly.type
_entity_poly.pdbx_seq_one_letter_code
_entity_poly.pdbx_strand_id
1 'polypeptide(L)'
;MFGENLYAVHSIEYRALEQDFYLFAVRCQDMWLSWEEVQFYAALFDFPCVPEISGPQPGNDEKSWQRDFLALTNARGTFDPWDTQTCQPCTLEGIVSRNHDAFSVADFSHNVFKYVRKNHVKTTVHWKRHWQRARMAHEFVYGEQS
;
A
#
# COMPACT_ATOMS: atom_id res chain seq x y z
N MET A 1 14.22 1.23 -8.81
CA MET A 1 13.48 1.05 -7.55
C MET A 1 12.09 1.59 -7.74
N PHE A 2 11.08 0.91 -7.22
CA PHE A 2 9.66 1.24 -7.39
C PHE A 2 9.01 1.30 -6.01
N GLY A 3 8.29 2.38 -5.77
CA GLY A 3 7.64 2.65 -4.49
C GLY A 3 6.45 3.56 -4.67
N GLU A 4 5.67 3.67 -3.61
CA GLU A 4 4.49 4.53 -3.55
C GLU A 4 4.91 5.90 -3.03
N ASN A 5 4.56 6.95 -3.77
CA ASN A 5 4.76 8.33 -3.35
C ASN A 5 3.47 8.86 -2.71
N LEU A 6 3.49 9.01 -1.39
CA LEU A 6 2.38 9.45 -0.57
C LEU A 6 2.46 10.94 -0.23
N TYR A 7 3.30 11.71 -0.92
CA TYR A 7 3.45 13.15 -0.68
C TYR A 7 2.16 13.94 -0.91
N ALA A 8 1.29 13.49 -1.83
CA ALA A 8 0.05 14.18 -2.17
C ALA A 8 -1.18 13.40 -1.66
N VAL A 9 -2.07 14.09 -0.94
CA VAL A 9 -3.36 13.53 -0.52
C VAL A 9 -4.31 13.39 -1.72
N HIS A 10 -5.01 12.25 -1.78
CA HIS A 10 -6.03 11.97 -2.78
C HIS A 10 -7.42 11.77 -2.11
N SER A 11 -8.06 10.62 -2.34
CA SER A 11 -9.32 10.23 -1.69
C SER A 11 -9.13 9.73 -0.26
N ILE A 12 -7.89 9.38 0.12
CA ILE A 12 -7.52 8.92 1.46
C ILE A 12 -6.37 9.79 1.98
N GLU A 13 -6.51 10.26 3.22
CA GLU A 13 -5.43 10.84 4.01
C GLU A 13 -4.88 9.75 4.94
N TYR A 14 -3.58 9.51 4.88
CA TYR A 14 -2.90 8.58 5.78
C TYR A 14 -2.27 9.37 6.93
N ARG A 15 -2.64 9.04 8.17
CA ARG A 15 -2.23 9.83 9.35
C ARG A 15 -1.07 9.24 10.13
N ALA A 16 -0.63 8.03 9.79
CA ALA A 16 0.53 7.38 10.40
C ALA A 16 1.70 7.25 9.40
N LEU A 17 1.91 8.26 8.54
CA LEU A 17 3.06 8.31 7.64
C LEU A 17 4.30 8.84 8.35
N GLU A 18 5.40 8.12 8.23
CA GLU A 18 6.71 8.56 8.73
C GLU A 18 7.58 9.16 7.63
N GLN A 19 7.34 8.76 6.37
CA GLN A 19 8.02 9.28 5.18
C GLN A 19 7.04 9.43 4.02
N ASP A 20 7.46 10.14 2.97
CA ASP A 20 6.65 10.36 1.77
C ASP A 20 6.76 9.23 0.73
N PHE A 21 7.76 8.35 0.85
CA PHE A 21 8.05 7.33 -0.15
C PHE A 21 8.30 5.97 0.49
N TYR A 22 7.53 4.97 0.07
CA TYR A 22 7.63 3.60 0.58
C TYR A 22 7.95 2.63 -0.56
N LEU A 23 9.06 1.91 -0.44
CA LEU A 23 9.51 0.96 -1.45
C LEU A 23 8.67 -0.32 -1.42
N PHE A 24 8.31 -0.85 -2.60
CA PHE A 24 7.62 -2.14 -2.70
C PHE A 24 8.23 -3.09 -3.74
N ALA A 25 9.10 -2.60 -4.63
CA ALA A 25 9.78 -3.46 -5.58
C ALA A 25 11.11 -2.88 -6.08
N VAL A 26 12.02 -3.78 -6.42
CA VAL A 26 13.27 -3.47 -7.11
C VAL A 26 13.36 -4.38 -8.31
N ARG A 27 13.83 -3.81 -9.42
CA ARG A 27 14.07 -4.54 -10.67
C ARG A 27 15.50 -4.30 -11.10
N CYS A 28 16.21 -5.36 -11.42
CA CYS A 28 17.50 -5.31 -12.10
C CYS A 28 17.32 -5.93 -13.48
N GLN A 29 17.52 -5.14 -14.54
CA GLN A 29 17.30 -5.58 -15.92
C GLN A 29 15.90 -6.20 -16.12
N ASP A 30 15.84 -7.48 -16.46
CA ASP A 30 14.65 -8.29 -16.73
C ASP A 30 14.19 -9.13 -15.53
N MET A 31 14.72 -8.88 -14.33
CA MET A 31 14.36 -9.58 -13.09
C MET A 31 13.79 -8.64 -12.04
N TRP A 32 12.61 -9.00 -11.53
CA TRP A 32 12.11 -8.49 -10.26
C TRP A 32 12.81 -9.22 -9.12
N LEU A 33 13.41 -8.47 -8.21
CA LEU A 33 14.20 -9.02 -7.12
C LEU A 33 13.31 -9.61 -6.01
N SER A 34 13.84 -10.54 -5.23
CA SER A 34 13.13 -11.15 -4.10
C SER A 34 12.75 -10.10 -3.05
N TRP A 35 11.82 -10.43 -2.16
CA TRP A 35 11.46 -9.52 -1.09
C TRP A 35 12.63 -9.20 -0.14
N GLU A 36 13.46 -10.19 0.16
CA GLU A 36 14.69 -10.00 0.94
C GLU A 36 15.64 -9.00 0.26
N GLU A 37 15.82 -9.12 -1.06
CA GLU A 37 16.64 -8.17 -1.82
C GLU A 37 16.00 -6.77 -1.85
N VAL A 38 14.67 -6.67 -1.95
CA VAL A 38 13.96 -5.38 -1.85
C VAL A 38 14.22 -4.72 -0.50
N GLN A 39 14.09 -5.46 0.60
CA GLN A 39 14.38 -4.97 1.95
C GLN A 39 15.86 -4.58 2.11
N PHE A 40 16.79 -5.36 1.53
CA PHE A 40 18.21 -5.02 1.51
C PHE A 40 18.47 -3.67 0.82
N TYR A 41 17.92 -3.46 -0.38
CA TYR A 41 18.07 -2.18 -1.08
C TYR A 41 17.33 -1.03 -0.39
N ALA A 42 16.19 -1.30 0.25
CA ALA A 42 15.47 -0.31 1.05
C ALA A 42 16.36 0.19 2.19
N ALA A 43 16.95 -0.72 2.96
CA ALA A 43 17.87 -0.40 4.04
C ALA A 43 19.15 0.30 3.54
N LEU A 44 19.70 -0.12 2.39
CA LEU A 44 20.90 0.49 1.81
C LEU A 44 20.70 1.96 1.43
N PHE A 45 19.47 2.35 1.07
CA PHE A 45 19.13 3.70 0.63
C PHE A 45 18.24 4.46 1.63
N ASP A 46 18.12 3.97 2.87
CA ASP A 46 17.30 4.56 3.94
C ASP A 46 15.82 4.77 3.57
N PHE A 47 15.27 3.91 2.70
CA PHE A 47 13.85 3.91 2.38
C PHE A 47 13.09 2.91 3.27
N PRO A 48 11.91 3.29 3.80
CA PRO A 48 11.00 2.33 4.41
C PRO A 48 10.35 1.48 3.32
N CYS A 49 10.03 0.23 3.66
CA CYS A 49 9.18 -0.62 2.83
C CYS A 49 7.69 -0.37 3.12
N VAL A 50 6.84 -0.65 2.15
CA VAL A 50 5.40 -0.76 2.40
C VAL A 50 5.11 -1.82 3.49
N PRO A 51 4.04 -1.69 4.29
CA PRO A 51 3.72 -2.65 5.33
C PRO A 51 3.40 -4.03 4.76
N GLU A 52 3.98 -5.06 5.37
CA GLU A 52 3.69 -6.45 5.03
C GLU A 52 2.41 -6.93 5.72
N ILE A 53 1.61 -7.71 4.99
CA ILE A 53 0.36 -8.30 5.50
C ILE A 53 0.51 -9.82 5.39
N SER A 54 0.38 -10.51 6.53
CA SER A 54 0.31 -11.97 6.55
C SER A 54 -1.03 -12.43 5.95
N GLY A 55 -0.98 -12.93 4.72
CA GLY A 55 -2.15 -13.43 4.00
C GLY A 55 -2.54 -14.88 4.37
N PRO A 56 -3.74 -15.31 3.98
CA PRO A 56 -4.11 -16.72 4.06
C PRO A 56 -3.18 -17.58 3.21
N GLN A 57 -2.75 -18.72 3.77
CA GLN A 57 -1.88 -19.66 3.08
C GLN A 57 -2.63 -20.36 1.94
N PRO A 58 -1.96 -20.69 0.82
CA PRO A 58 -2.56 -21.49 -0.23
C PRO A 58 -3.10 -22.80 0.34
N GLY A 59 -4.33 -23.16 -0.04
CA GLY A 59 -4.99 -24.38 0.42
C GLY A 59 -6.05 -24.84 -0.57
N ASN A 60 -6.64 -26.00 -0.31
CA ASN A 60 -7.61 -26.62 -1.23
C ASN A 60 -9.02 -25.99 -1.16
N ASP A 61 -9.29 -25.09 -0.21
CA ASP A 61 -10.57 -24.41 -0.07
C ASP A 61 -10.47 -22.94 -0.50
N GLU A 62 -10.78 -22.70 -1.77
CA GLU A 62 -10.83 -21.36 -2.37
C GLU A 62 -11.80 -20.44 -1.65
N LYS A 63 -12.94 -20.94 -1.15
CA LYS A 63 -13.95 -20.10 -0.49
C LYS A 63 -13.46 -19.63 0.87
N SER A 64 -12.82 -20.50 1.65
CA SER A 64 -12.20 -20.11 2.92
C SER A 64 -11.09 -19.10 2.66
N TRP A 65 -10.21 -19.38 1.70
CA TRP A 65 -9.12 -18.46 1.32
C TRP A 65 -9.65 -17.08 0.93
N GLN A 66 -10.67 -17.04 0.07
CA GLN A 66 -11.30 -15.80 -0.39
C GLN A 66 -11.93 -15.02 0.77
N ARG A 67 -12.65 -15.70 1.66
CA ARG A 67 -13.25 -15.06 2.85
C ARG A 67 -12.18 -14.42 3.72
N ASP A 68 -11.11 -15.15 4.00
CA ASP A 68 -10.05 -14.71 4.90
C ASP A 68 -9.25 -13.56 4.27
N PHE A 69 -8.97 -13.64 2.95
CA PHE A 69 -8.36 -12.55 2.19
C PHE A 69 -9.25 -11.29 2.19
N LEU A 70 -10.55 -11.43 1.93
CA LEU A 70 -11.47 -10.29 1.95
C LEU A 70 -11.60 -9.68 3.35
N ALA A 71 -11.49 -10.47 4.42
CA ALA A 71 -11.47 -9.94 5.78
C ALA A 71 -10.28 -9.00 6.00
N LEU A 72 -9.09 -9.32 5.47
CA LEU A 72 -7.93 -8.42 5.51
C LEU A 72 -8.21 -7.10 4.80
N THR A 73 -8.89 -7.14 3.64
CA THR A 73 -9.20 -5.92 2.88
C THR A 73 -10.23 -5.00 3.55
N ASN A 74 -11.01 -5.54 4.48
CA ASN A 74 -11.97 -4.80 5.29
C ASN A 74 -11.38 -4.28 6.61
N ALA A 75 -10.10 -4.55 6.88
CA ALA A 75 -9.41 -4.04 8.05
C ALA A 75 -8.89 -2.61 7.82
N ARG A 76 -8.57 -1.94 8.93
CA ARG A 76 -7.84 -0.66 8.92
C ARG A 76 -6.38 -0.93 8.54
N GLY A 77 -5.85 -0.14 7.60
CA GLY A 77 -4.44 -0.23 7.22
C GLY A 77 -3.51 0.38 8.27
N THR A 78 -2.25 -0.04 8.27
CA THR A 78 -1.20 0.42 9.22
C THR A 78 -0.97 1.93 9.17
N PHE A 79 -1.12 2.55 8.00
CA PHE A 79 -0.92 4.00 7.82
C PHE A 79 -2.08 4.88 8.30
N ASP A 80 -3.00 4.32 9.07
CA ASP A 80 -4.17 5.01 9.61
C ASP A 80 -4.96 5.79 8.54
N PRO A 81 -5.70 5.10 7.65
CA PRO A 81 -6.40 5.73 6.53
C PRO A 81 -7.70 6.42 6.94
N TRP A 82 -7.88 7.67 6.50
CA TRP A 82 -9.06 8.49 6.68
C TRP A 82 -9.63 8.92 5.34
N ASP A 83 -10.95 8.86 5.20
CA ASP A 83 -11.63 9.32 4.00
C ASP A 83 -11.67 10.85 3.96
N THR A 84 -11.18 11.46 2.87
CA THR A 84 -11.06 12.92 2.79
C THR A 84 -12.39 13.64 2.59
N GLN A 85 -13.47 12.93 2.21
CA GLN A 85 -14.79 13.52 2.04
C GLN A 85 -15.62 13.45 3.32
N THR A 86 -15.57 12.32 4.02
CA THR A 86 -16.34 12.14 5.26
C THR A 86 -15.58 12.54 6.50
N CYS A 87 -14.26 12.72 6.40
CA CYS A 87 -13.35 12.95 7.53
C CYS A 87 -13.47 11.87 8.61
N GLN A 88 -13.77 10.63 8.21
CA GLN A 88 -13.89 9.49 9.11
C GLN A 88 -12.83 8.43 8.78
N PRO A 89 -12.44 7.61 9.76
CA PRO A 89 -11.66 6.42 9.49
C PRO A 89 -12.25 5.53 8.41
N CYS A 90 -11.40 4.93 7.60
CA CYS A 90 -11.82 3.98 6.58
C CYS A 90 -10.93 2.72 6.58
N THR A 91 -11.27 1.73 5.76
CA THR A 91 -10.42 0.56 5.56
C THR A 91 -9.21 0.93 4.68
N LEU A 92 -8.24 0.03 4.56
CA LEU A 92 -7.18 0.16 3.56
C LEU A 92 -7.73 0.26 2.13
N GLU A 93 -6.99 0.90 1.22
CA GLU A 93 -7.36 1.01 -0.20
C GLU A 93 -7.43 -0.36 -0.89
N GLY A 94 -6.40 -1.17 -0.66
CA GLY A 94 -6.22 -2.43 -1.35
C GLY A 94 -4.95 -3.15 -0.91
N ILE A 95 -4.78 -4.35 -1.43
CA ILE A 95 -3.64 -5.22 -1.16
C ILE A 95 -3.01 -5.61 -2.49
N VAL A 96 -1.69 -5.53 -2.56
CA VAL A 96 -0.90 -6.14 -3.64
C VAL A 96 -0.29 -7.42 -3.08
N SER A 97 -0.59 -8.54 -3.73
CA SER A 97 0.08 -9.82 -3.49
C SER A 97 1.15 -10.02 -4.56
N ARG A 98 2.32 -10.50 -4.15
CA ARG A 98 3.40 -10.87 -5.06
C ARG A 98 4.13 -12.11 -4.57
N ASN A 99 4.79 -12.81 -5.48
CA ASN A 99 5.73 -13.84 -5.09
C ASN A 99 6.89 -13.24 -4.27
N HIS A 100 7.24 -13.96 -3.21
CA HIS A 100 8.32 -13.60 -2.28
C HIS A 100 9.68 -13.69 -2.97
N ASP A 101 9.88 -14.72 -3.77
CA ASP A 101 11.13 -14.93 -4.51
C ASP A 101 11.22 -14.00 -5.74
N ALA A 102 12.42 -13.94 -6.32
CA ALA A 102 12.66 -13.22 -7.55
C ALA A 102 11.96 -13.90 -8.74
N PHE A 103 11.51 -13.11 -9.71
CA PHE A 103 10.85 -13.62 -10.91
C PHE A 103 11.13 -12.74 -12.14
N SER A 104 11.02 -13.33 -13.33
CA SER A 104 11.28 -12.61 -14.57
C SER A 104 10.19 -11.56 -14.83
N VAL A 105 10.55 -10.48 -15.53
CA VAL A 105 9.58 -9.50 -16.02
C VAL A 105 8.53 -10.12 -16.93
N ALA A 106 8.91 -11.14 -17.70
CA ALA A 106 7.98 -11.85 -18.60
C ALA A 106 6.87 -12.57 -17.83
N ASP A 107 7.14 -12.98 -16.58
CA ASP A 107 6.18 -13.71 -15.74
C ASP A 107 5.35 -12.80 -14.83
N PHE A 108 5.45 -11.48 -14.98
CA PHE A 108 4.80 -10.51 -14.08
C PHE A 108 3.31 -10.78 -13.84
N SER A 109 2.55 -11.14 -14.89
CA SER A 109 1.12 -11.41 -14.80
C SER A 109 0.75 -12.64 -13.95
N HIS A 110 1.70 -13.56 -13.74
CA HIS A 110 1.51 -14.76 -12.92
C HIS A 110 2.03 -14.58 -11.49
N ASN A 111 2.80 -13.52 -11.25
CA ASN A 111 3.52 -13.31 -9.98
C ASN A 111 2.96 -12.16 -9.16
N VAL A 112 2.13 -11.29 -9.74
CA VAL A 112 1.61 -10.10 -9.06
C VAL A 112 0.11 -9.98 -9.28
N PHE A 113 -0.62 -9.81 -8.18
CA PHE A 113 -2.06 -9.56 -8.17
C PHE A 113 -2.37 -8.36 -7.28
N LYS A 114 -3.35 -7.55 -7.67
CA LYS A 114 -3.84 -6.45 -6.84
C LYS A 114 -5.34 -6.56 -6.63
N TYR A 115 -5.77 -6.34 -5.40
CA TYR A 115 -7.15 -6.14 -5.04
C TYR A 115 -7.32 -4.72 -4.52
N VAL A 116 -8.28 -3.98 -5.07
CA VAL A 116 -8.63 -2.62 -4.62
C VAL A 116 -10.10 -2.62 -4.22
N ARG A 117 -10.43 -2.04 -3.07
CA ARG A 117 -11.81 -1.99 -2.58
C ARG A 117 -12.70 -1.22 -3.55
N LYS A 118 -13.98 -1.56 -3.56
CA LYS A 118 -14.99 -0.82 -4.32
C LYS A 118 -15.05 0.64 -3.85
N ASN A 119 -15.37 1.55 -4.77
CA ASN A 119 -15.53 2.98 -4.52
C ASN A 119 -14.25 3.68 -3.98
N HIS A 120 -13.07 3.17 -4.32
CA HIS A 120 -11.81 3.83 -3.96
C HIS A 120 -11.60 5.16 -4.72
N VAL A 121 -12.04 5.22 -5.99
CA VAL A 121 -12.03 6.45 -6.79
C VAL A 121 -13.30 7.24 -6.50
N LYS A 122 -13.16 8.37 -5.80
CA LYS A 122 -14.30 9.21 -5.37
C LYS A 122 -14.33 10.60 -5.99
N THR A 123 -13.27 11.02 -6.67
CA THR A 123 -13.17 12.37 -7.25
C THR A 123 -12.76 12.30 -8.71
N THR A 124 -13.43 13.09 -9.56
CA THR A 124 -13.07 13.35 -10.97
C THR A 124 -12.13 14.55 -11.12
N VAL A 125 -11.80 15.22 -10.00
CA VAL A 125 -10.88 16.35 -9.98
C VAL A 125 -9.45 15.83 -10.17
N HIS A 126 -8.86 16.13 -11.32
CA HIS A 126 -7.47 15.78 -11.58
C HIS A 126 -6.56 16.42 -10.51
N TRP A 127 -5.81 15.58 -9.79
CA TRP A 127 -4.84 15.94 -8.74
C TRP A 127 -3.87 17.08 -9.14
N LYS A 128 -3.63 17.30 -10.44
CA LYS A 128 -2.75 18.36 -10.95
C LYS A 128 -3.14 19.79 -10.53
N ARG A 129 -4.39 20.05 -10.14
CA ARG A 129 -4.87 21.42 -9.85
C ARG A 129 -5.17 21.72 -8.38
N HIS A 130 -5.42 20.70 -7.56
CA HIS A 130 -5.86 20.85 -6.17
C HIS A 130 -5.23 19.79 -5.25
N TRP A 131 -3.93 19.53 -5.42
CA TRP A 131 -3.21 18.65 -4.50
C TRP A 131 -2.89 19.38 -3.20
N GLN A 132 -2.90 18.63 -2.11
CA GLN A 132 -2.42 19.05 -0.80
C GLN A 132 -1.34 18.08 -0.36
N ARG A 133 -0.32 18.58 0.34
CA ARG A 133 0.71 17.73 0.91
C ARG A 133 0.11 16.84 2.00
N ALA A 134 0.42 15.55 1.98
CA ALA A 134 0.12 14.66 3.09
C ALA A 134 0.88 15.09 4.34
N ARG A 135 0.20 15.06 5.47
CA ARG A 135 0.82 15.36 6.76
C ARG A 135 1.58 14.14 7.26
N MET A 136 2.69 14.38 7.93
CA MET A 136 3.43 13.33 8.63
C MET A 136 2.79 13.02 9.98
N ALA A 137 3.00 11.81 10.50
CA ALA A 137 2.45 11.35 11.77
C ALA A 137 2.74 12.34 12.92
N HIS A 138 3.96 12.88 12.98
CA HIS A 138 4.36 13.86 14.01
C HIS A 138 3.70 15.23 13.86
N GLU A 139 3.09 15.53 12.71
CA GLU A 139 2.35 16.77 12.48
C GLU A 139 0.91 16.67 12.99
N PHE A 140 0.40 15.47 13.25
CA PHE A 140 -0.87 15.24 13.94
C PHE A 140 -0.62 15.29 15.45
N VAL A 141 -0.76 16.46 16.06
CA VAL A 141 -0.50 16.68 17.49
C VAL A 141 -1.46 15.87 18.36
N TYR A 142 -0.95 15.25 19.43
CA TYR A 142 -1.71 14.69 20.56
C TYR A 142 -2.70 15.74 21.11
N GLY A 143 -3.98 15.68 20.71
CA GLY A 143 -5.03 16.51 21.29
C GLY A 143 -6.10 17.07 20.35
N GLU A 144 -5.94 16.99 19.03
CA GLU A 144 -7.02 17.38 18.10
C GLU A 144 -7.97 16.19 17.87
N GLN A 145 -8.74 15.85 18.91
CA GLN A 145 -10.06 15.26 18.69
C GLN A 145 -10.97 16.38 18.17
N SER A 146 -11.19 16.41 16.86
CA SER A 146 -12.34 17.11 16.27
C SER A 146 -13.55 16.17 16.28
#